data_AF-A0A7C8G1A1-F1
#
_entry.id   AF-A0A7C8G1A1-F1
#
_cell.length_a   1.000
_cell.length_b   1.000
_cell.length_c   1.000
_cell.angle_alpha   90.00
_cell.angle_beta   90.00
_cell.angle_gamma   90.00
#
_symmetry.space_group_name_H-M   'P 1'
#
loop_
_entity.id
_entity.type
_entity.pdbx_description
1 polymer ?
#
loop_
_entity_poly.entity_id
_entity_poly.type
_entity_poly.pdbx_seq_one_letter_code
_entity_poly.pdbx_strand_id
1 'polypeptide(L)'
;MSTFNAAQHPRGNTSTGHAGQFATKAQSTADVSLGGAPDDVASELESRFLQDPPTLSTSSYHGLYMNRENWGPSLAFLPADVPAEQASTDDFIISTGEAKGAFVNARGEDVRLSDASDEHYRFVGPISDDAVVQQRAAIWAAGAEHLEAVTAFEQDGRAIFAELEDNRGVSDYDKVRFNGVSVIGTARVDGQLRRAYGTAVGGSNADGSRAFRLAVDTQGKVRTLYGDDSQKQQRYQQVLDDHPEEVARMAGHVTRVLEASRRHQEAQEALRQQTGEYYG
;
A
#
# COMPACT_ATOMS: atom_id res chain seq x y z
N MET A 1 -6.23 -47.55 -14.38
CA MET A 1 -6.96 -46.28 -14.22
C MET A 1 -8.22 -46.59 -13.43
N SER A 2 -8.35 -46.05 -12.22
CA SER A 2 -9.51 -46.31 -11.34
C SER A 2 -10.62 -45.31 -11.65
N THR A 3 -11.80 -45.81 -12.02
CA THR A 3 -12.96 -45.01 -12.40
C THR A 3 -13.66 -44.48 -11.15
N PHE A 4 -13.70 -43.15 -10.99
CA PHE A 4 -14.36 -42.48 -9.89
C PHE A 4 -15.88 -42.72 -9.91
N ASN A 5 -16.45 -43.21 -8.80
CA ASN A 5 -17.89 -43.45 -8.65
C ASN A 5 -18.53 -42.39 -7.74
N ALA A 6 -19.26 -41.45 -8.34
CA ALA A 6 -19.92 -40.35 -7.63
C ALA A 6 -21.06 -40.80 -6.67
N ALA A 7 -21.49 -42.06 -6.70
CA ALA A 7 -22.53 -42.57 -5.82
C ALA A 7 -22.03 -42.98 -4.42
N GLN A 8 -20.70 -43.00 -4.19
CA GLN A 8 -20.11 -43.45 -2.92
C GLN A 8 -19.81 -42.31 -1.94
N HIS A 9 -20.11 -41.06 -2.28
CA HIS A 9 -20.00 -39.95 -1.34
C HIS A 9 -21.36 -39.68 -0.67
N PRO A 10 -21.47 -39.84 0.66
CA PRO A 10 -22.68 -39.50 1.38
C PRO A 10 -22.96 -38.01 1.19
N ARG A 11 -24.02 -37.68 0.44
CA ARG A 11 -24.52 -36.31 0.41
C ARG A 11 -25.03 -36.00 1.80
N GLY A 12 -24.44 -34.99 2.43
CA GLY A 12 -24.85 -34.48 3.73
C GLY A 12 -26.35 -34.18 3.75
N ASN A 13 -27.05 -34.95 4.57
CA ASN A 13 -28.24 -34.63 5.34
C ASN A 13 -29.27 -33.65 4.72
N THR A 14 -30.21 -34.19 3.95
CA THR A 14 -31.46 -33.51 3.52
C THR A 14 -32.62 -33.68 4.52
N SER A 15 -32.39 -34.22 5.73
CA SER A 15 -33.46 -34.70 6.61
C SER A 15 -33.75 -33.82 7.84
N THR A 16 -33.13 -32.65 8.00
CA THR A 16 -33.58 -31.68 9.02
C THR A 16 -34.00 -30.41 8.30
N GLY A 17 -35.32 -30.15 8.29
CA GLY A 17 -35.96 -28.93 7.76
C GLY A 17 -35.63 -27.65 8.53
N HIS A 18 -34.36 -27.45 8.88
CA HIS A 18 -33.78 -26.16 9.18
C HIS A 18 -32.88 -25.82 8.00
N ALA A 19 -33.50 -25.38 6.91
CA ALA A 19 -32.81 -24.48 6.01
C ALA A 19 -32.28 -23.35 6.90
N GLY A 20 -30.96 -23.35 7.12
CA GLY A 20 -30.28 -22.23 7.72
C GLY A 20 -30.58 -21.03 6.84
N GLN A 21 -31.63 -20.30 7.21
CA GLN A 21 -31.75 -18.91 6.88
C GLN A 21 -30.52 -18.28 7.50
N PHE A 22 -29.44 -18.22 6.71
CA PHE A 22 -28.59 -17.05 6.78
C PHE A 22 -29.55 -15.92 6.45
N ALA A 23 -30.14 -15.35 7.49
CA ALA A 23 -30.63 -14.01 7.43
C ALA A 23 -29.41 -13.22 6.98
N THR A 24 -29.30 -12.98 5.67
CA THR A 24 -28.75 -11.72 5.19
C THR A 24 -29.56 -10.69 5.95
N LYS A 25 -29.06 -10.30 7.14
CA LYS A 25 -29.42 -9.02 7.73
C LYS A 25 -29.24 -8.08 6.55
N ALA A 26 -30.34 -7.50 6.08
CA ALA A 26 -30.23 -6.35 5.22
C ALA A 26 -29.29 -5.42 5.99
N GLN A 27 -28.06 -5.31 5.48
CA GLN A 27 -27.10 -4.36 5.99
C GLN A 27 -27.79 -3.05 5.60
N SER A 28 -28.57 -2.49 6.54
CA SER A 28 -28.99 -1.11 6.42
C SER A 28 -27.68 -0.40 6.13
N THR A 29 -27.59 0.24 4.96
CA THR A 29 -26.66 1.35 4.76
C THR A 29 -26.70 2.08 6.08
N ALA A 30 -25.63 1.93 6.86
CA ALA A 30 -25.52 2.73 8.05
C ALA A 30 -25.60 4.13 7.46
N ASP A 31 -26.68 4.84 7.76
CA ASP A 31 -26.73 6.29 7.60
C ASP A 31 -25.68 6.82 8.59
N VAL A 32 -24.40 6.56 8.27
CA VAL A 32 -23.30 7.46 8.54
C VAL A 32 -23.51 8.61 7.55
N SER A 33 -24.68 9.24 7.65
CA SER A 33 -24.81 10.62 7.30
C SER A 33 -23.71 11.30 8.10
N LEU A 34 -22.94 12.16 7.46
CA LEU A 34 -22.16 13.18 8.16
C LEU A 34 -23.21 14.00 8.94
N GLY A 35 -23.67 13.49 10.07
CA GLY A 35 -24.88 13.92 10.77
C GLY A 35 -24.67 15.21 11.55
N GLY A 36 -23.54 15.88 11.33
CA GLY A 36 -23.30 17.24 11.74
C GLY A 36 -23.78 18.21 10.68
N ALA A 37 -24.27 19.37 11.10
CA ALA A 37 -24.47 20.48 10.18
C ALA A 37 -23.14 20.80 9.47
N PRO A 38 -23.14 21.41 8.28
CA PRO A 38 -21.90 21.88 7.63
C PRO A 38 -20.98 22.69 8.55
N ASP A 39 -21.57 23.47 9.46
CA ASP A 39 -20.85 24.24 10.48
C ASP A 39 -20.05 23.34 11.45
N ASP A 40 -20.46 22.08 11.64
CA ASP A 40 -19.75 21.10 12.48
C ASP A 40 -18.48 20.59 11.77
N VAL A 41 -18.51 20.39 10.44
CA VAL A 41 -17.33 19.91 9.69
C VAL A 41 -16.21 20.96 9.69
N ALA A 42 -16.54 22.21 9.39
CA ALA A 42 -15.56 23.30 9.42
C ALA A 42 -14.94 23.48 10.81
N SER A 43 -15.77 23.40 11.87
CA SER A 43 -15.31 23.50 13.25
C SER A 43 -14.39 22.33 13.65
N GLU A 44 -14.70 21.10 13.21
CA GLU A 44 -13.84 19.93 13.45
C GLU A 44 -12.50 20.05 12.72
N LEU A 45 -12.48 20.53 11.47
CA LEU A 45 -11.23 20.77 10.73
C LEU A 45 -10.37 21.81 11.43
N GLU A 46 -10.98 22.92 11.88
CA GLU A 46 -10.26 23.98 12.58
C GLU A 46 -9.63 23.46 13.88
N SER A 47 -10.45 22.79 14.70
CA SER A 47 -10.03 22.20 15.98
C SER A 47 -8.91 21.17 15.82
N ARG A 48 -9.02 20.27 14.83
CA ARG A 48 -8.11 19.12 14.68
C ARG A 48 -6.85 19.43 13.90
N PHE A 49 -6.92 20.28 12.87
CA PHE A 49 -5.84 20.39 11.88
C PHE A 49 -5.33 21.80 11.67
N LEU A 50 -6.06 22.85 12.06
CA LEU A 50 -5.58 24.23 11.88
C LEU A 50 -4.96 24.79 13.17
N GLN A 51 -5.49 24.41 14.33
CA GLN A 51 -4.92 24.83 15.63
C GLN A 51 -3.62 24.10 15.95
N ASP A 52 -3.52 22.82 15.58
CA ASP A 52 -2.32 21.98 15.71
C ASP A 52 -2.06 21.23 14.41
N PRO A 53 -1.40 21.87 13.41
CA PRO A 53 -1.21 21.28 12.09
C PRO A 53 -0.47 19.94 12.14
N PRO A 54 -1.04 18.85 11.56
CA PRO A 54 -0.40 17.56 11.60
C PRO A 54 0.85 17.53 10.72
N THR A 55 1.79 16.65 11.06
CA THR A 55 2.88 16.32 10.14
C THR A 55 2.30 15.57 8.94
N LEU A 56 2.32 16.20 7.77
CA LEU A 56 1.81 15.59 6.55
C LEU A 56 2.77 14.53 6.03
N SER A 57 2.21 13.47 5.45
CA SER A 57 2.96 12.52 4.64
C SER A 57 3.63 13.25 3.47
N THR A 58 4.86 12.82 3.14
CA THR A 58 5.57 13.22 1.92
C THR A 58 4.96 12.62 0.67
N SER A 59 4.24 11.49 0.80
CA SER A 59 3.50 10.88 -0.30
C SER A 59 2.23 11.67 -0.58
N SER A 60 1.99 11.90 -1.87
CA SER A 60 0.72 12.46 -2.34
C SER A 60 0.02 11.45 -3.24
N TYR A 61 -1.30 11.55 -3.29
CA TYR A 61 -2.16 10.64 -4.01
C TYR A 61 -3.02 11.43 -4.96
N HIS A 62 -3.12 10.95 -6.20
CA HIS A 62 -4.14 11.45 -7.11
C HIS A 62 -5.52 11.14 -6.49
N GLY A 63 -6.41 12.13 -6.49
CA GLY A 63 -7.62 12.11 -5.67
C GLY A 63 -8.53 10.89 -5.86
N LEU A 64 -8.58 10.34 -7.08
CA LEU A 64 -9.31 9.10 -7.38
C LEU A 64 -8.79 7.82 -6.71
N TYR A 65 -7.55 7.80 -6.21
CA TYR A 65 -7.05 6.67 -5.42
C TYR A 65 -7.40 6.80 -3.94
N MET A 66 -7.80 8.00 -3.49
CA MET A 66 -8.05 8.30 -2.08
C MET A 66 -9.46 7.98 -1.62
N ASN A 67 -10.47 8.20 -2.47
CA ASN A 67 -11.80 7.71 -2.18
C ASN A 67 -12.13 6.52 -3.07
N ARG A 68 -12.08 5.34 -2.46
CA ARG A 68 -12.73 4.13 -2.97
C ARG A 68 -13.87 3.80 -2.01
N GLU A 69 -14.93 3.18 -2.53
CA GLU A 69 -16.12 2.75 -1.77
C GLU A 69 -15.79 2.07 -0.43
N ASN A 70 -14.67 1.35 -0.35
CA ASN A 70 -14.26 0.68 0.88
C ASN A 70 -13.62 1.60 1.93
N TRP A 71 -13.10 2.80 1.63
CA TRP A 71 -12.49 3.66 2.65
C TRP A 71 -13.48 4.37 3.56
N GLY A 72 -14.73 4.49 3.12
CA GLY A 72 -15.78 5.11 3.92
C GLY A 72 -15.64 6.62 4.13
N PRO A 73 -16.58 7.24 4.85
CA PRO A 73 -16.61 8.67 5.06
C PRO A 73 -15.59 9.14 6.11
N SER A 74 -15.46 10.47 6.20
CA SER A 74 -14.88 11.18 7.35
C SER A 74 -13.35 11.14 7.45
N LEU A 75 -12.67 11.06 6.31
CA LEU A 75 -11.21 11.22 6.22
C LEU A 75 -10.89 12.53 5.49
N ALA A 76 -10.07 13.36 6.10
CA ALA A 76 -9.64 14.64 5.54
C ALA A 76 -8.35 14.50 4.73
N PHE A 77 -8.32 15.23 3.62
CA PHE A 77 -7.18 15.35 2.73
C PHE A 77 -6.94 16.82 2.38
N LEU A 78 -5.68 17.16 2.17
CA LEU A 78 -5.22 18.51 1.83
C LEU A 78 -4.46 18.46 0.49
N PRO A 79 -4.62 19.44 -0.41
CA PRO A 79 -3.82 19.53 -1.64
C PRO A 79 -2.32 19.40 -1.37
N ALA A 80 -1.62 18.74 -2.29
CA ALA A 80 -0.20 18.41 -2.14
C ALA A 80 0.71 19.65 -2.12
N ASP A 81 0.24 20.75 -2.71
CA ASP A 81 0.94 22.03 -2.83
C ASP A 81 0.60 23.03 -1.71
N VAL A 82 -0.40 22.75 -0.86
CA VAL A 82 -0.81 23.62 0.26
C VAL A 82 -0.10 23.20 1.55
N PRO A 83 0.82 23.99 2.12
CA PRO A 83 1.46 23.66 3.40
C PRO A 83 0.45 23.61 4.55
N ALA A 84 0.62 22.71 5.52
CA ALA A 84 -0.35 22.51 6.61
C ALA A 84 -0.54 23.79 7.44
N GLU A 85 0.53 24.53 7.67
CA GLU A 85 0.56 25.78 8.42
C GLU A 85 -0.06 26.98 7.67
N GLN A 86 -0.34 26.83 6.38
CA GLN A 86 -1.00 27.83 5.54
C GLN A 86 -2.41 27.40 5.12
N ALA A 87 -2.82 26.19 5.50
CA ALA A 87 -4.13 25.66 5.16
C ALA A 87 -5.24 26.47 5.82
N SER A 88 -6.35 26.57 5.12
CA SER A 88 -7.64 27.06 5.60
C SER A 88 -8.67 25.92 5.53
N THR A 89 -9.83 26.09 6.15
CA THR A 89 -10.89 25.07 6.10
C THR A 89 -11.34 24.77 4.67
N ASP A 90 -11.39 25.78 3.80
CA ASP A 90 -11.80 25.64 2.40
C ASP A 90 -10.80 24.82 1.55
N ASP A 91 -9.58 24.60 2.02
CA ASP A 91 -8.58 23.78 1.31
C ASP A 91 -8.80 22.27 1.49
N PHE A 92 -9.56 21.85 2.50
CA PHE A 92 -9.76 20.43 2.79
C PHE A 92 -10.87 19.82 1.95
N ILE A 93 -10.64 18.56 1.55
CA ILE A 93 -11.67 17.67 1.04
C ILE A 93 -11.85 16.49 2.00
N ILE A 94 -13.09 16.05 2.17
CA ILE A 94 -13.48 14.98 3.08
C ILE A 94 -14.06 13.83 2.28
N SER A 95 -13.60 12.61 2.53
CA SER A 95 -14.18 11.42 1.90
C SER A 95 -15.63 11.23 2.31
N THR A 96 -16.48 10.85 1.36
CA THR A 96 -17.90 10.52 1.65
C THR A 96 -18.15 9.03 1.80
N GLY A 97 -17.21 8.18 1.35
CA GLY A 97 -17.41 6.73 1.32
C GLY A 97 -18.45 6.24 0.32
N GLU A 98 -18.96 7.13 -0.55
CA GLU A 98 -19.89 6.78 -1.61
C GLU A 98 -19.13 6.28 -2.84
N ALA A 99 -19.19 6.99 -3.98
CA ALA A 99 -18.55 6.60 -5.22
C ALA A 99 -17.05 6.96 -5.25
N LYS A 100 -16.30 6.27 -6.12
CA LYS A 100 -14.91 6.60 -6.43
C LYS A 100 -14.79 8.09 -6.79
N GLY A 101 -13.90 8.81 -6.11
CA GLY A 101 -13.68 10.24 -6.34
C GLY A 101 -14.75 11.19 -5.78
N ALA A 102 -15.66 10.70 -4.93
CA ALA A 102 -16.67 11.52 -4.27
C ALA A 102 -16.12 12.16 -2.99
N PHE A 103 -16.13 13.48 -2.91
CA PHE A 103 -15.72 14.19 -1.69
C PHE A 103 -16.73 15.28 -1.38
N VAL A 104 -16.61 15.86 -0.20
CA VAL A 104 -17.21 17.15 0.12
C VAL A 104 -16.14 18.12 0.57
N ASN A 105 -16.33 19.41 0.36
CA ASN A 105 -15.50 20.45 0.98
C ASN A 105 -15.95 20.71 2.44
N ALA A 106 -15.28 21.64 3.13
CA ALA A 106 -15.62 22.01 4.51
C ALA A 106 -17.04 22.57 4.69
N ARG A 107 -17.71 22.98 3.60
CA ARG A 107 -19.10 23.48 3.61
C ARG A 107 -20.11 22.39 3.28
N GLY A 108 -19.67 21.14 3.12
CA GLY A 108 -20.52 20.01 2.74
C GLY A 108 -20.93 20.02 1.27
N GLU A 109 -20.31 20.84 0.42
CA GLU A 109 -20.60 20.87 -1.01
C GLU A 109 -19.85 19.74 -1.72
N ASP A 110 -20.54 19.03 -2.62
CA ASP A 110 -19.97 17.95 -3.41
C ASP A 110 -18.74 18.41 -4.23
N VAL A 111 -17.64 17.68 -4.06
CA VAL A 111 -16.42 17.78 -4.86
C VAL A 111 -16.21 16.46 -5.59
N ARG A 112 -16.12 16.50 -6.92
CA ARG A 112 -15.95 15.30 -7.77
C ARG A 112 -14.61 15.36 -8.48
N LEU A 113 -13.73 14.44 -8.13
CA LEU A 113 -12.42 14.30 -8.78
C LEU A 113 -12.52 13.25 -9.90
N SER A 114 -11.92 13.53 -11.05
CA SER A 114 -11.97 12.66 -12.26
C SER A 114 -10.59 12.09 -12.61
N ASP A 115 -10.54 11.10 -13.51
CA ASP A 115 -9.27 10.49 -13.97
C ASP A 115 -8.43 11.44 -14.82
N ALA A 116 -8.99 12.59 -15.22
CA ALA A 116 -8.30 13.65 -15.92
C ALA A 116 -7.82 14.78 -14.99
N SER A 117 -8.08 14.71 -13.69
CA SER A 117 -7.55 15.71 -12.75
C SER A 117 -6.07 15.44 -12.50
N ASP A 118 -5.22 16.44 -12.66
CA ASP A 118 -3.81 16.36 -12.25
C ASP A 118 -3.62 16.74 -10.76
N GLU A 119 -4.70 16.82 -9.98
CA GLU A 119 -4.64 17.23 -8.58
C GLU A 119 -4.23 16.07 -7.67
N HIS A 120 -3.26 16.38 -6.81
CA HIS A 120 -2.74 15.47 -5.80
C HIS A 120 -3.05 15.99 -4.41
N TYR A 121 -3.27 15.07 -3.48
CA TYR A 121 -3.62 15.39 -2.10
C TYR A 121 -2.84 14.50 -1.14
N ARG A 122 -2.70 14.96 0.10
CA ARG A 122 -2.07 14.25 1.21
C ARG A 122 -3.13 13.91 2.25
N PHE A 123 -3.03 12.72 2.81
CA PHE A 123 -3.87 12.33 3.94
C PHE A 123 -3.49 13.15 5.17
N VAL A 124 -4.51 13.71 5.84
CA VAL A 124 -4.35 14.57 7.01
C VAL A 124 -4.72 13.80 8.27
N GLY A 125 -5.91 13.18 8.28
CA GLY A 125 -6.42 12.49 9.44
C GLY A 125 -7.94 12.26 9.38
N PRO A 126 -8.51 11.63 10.42
CA PRO A 126 -9.95 11.47 10.58
C PRO A 126 -10.61 12.75 11.11
N ILE A 127 -11.80 13.09 10.62
CA ILE A 127 -12.63 14.20 11.15
C ILE A 127 -13.65 13.76 12.22
N SER A 128 -13.57 12.51 12.66
CA SER A 128 -14.51 11.93 13.63
C SER A 128 -13.80 10.97 14.56
N ASP A 129 -14.21 10.94 15.83
CA ASP A 129 -13.71 10.00 16.84
C ASP A 129 -14.41 8.63 16.80
N ASP A 130 -15.29 8.42 15.81
CA ASP A 130 -15.88 7.10 15.58
C ASP A 130 -14.78 6.04 15.41
N ALA A 131 -14.92 4.91 16.13
CA ALA A 131 -13.88 3.89 16.17
C ALA A 131 -13.57 3.28 14.80
N VAL A 132 -14.56 3.17 13.90
CA VAL A 132 -14.37 2.66 12.54
C VAL A 132 -13.63 3.70 11.69
N VAL A 133 -13.96 4.98 11.83
CA VAL A 133 -13.24 6.08 11.15
C VAL A 133 -11.78 6.13 11.62
N GLN A 134 -11.52 5.98 12.91
CA GLN A 134 -10.16 5.92 13.47
C GLN A 134 -9.36 4.73 12.94
N GLN A 135 -9.98 3.56 12.78
CA GLN A 135 -9.33 2.39 12.17
C GLN A 135 -9.00 2.60 10.69
N ARG A 136 -9.91 3.24 9.95
CA ARG A 136 -9.68 3.63 8.55
C ARG A 136 -8.52 4.60 8.41
N ALA A 137 -8.44 5.59 9.31
CA ALA A 137 -7.32 6.50 9.39
C ALA A 137 -6.00 5.76 9.70
N ALA A 138 -6.01 4.78 10.60
CA ALA A 138 -4.83 3.97 10.90
C ALA A 138 -4.36 3.14 9.68
N ILE A 139 -5.30 2.60 8.89
CA ILE A 139 -4.99 1.90 7.62
C ILE A 139 -4.34 2.89 6.64
N TRP A 140 -4.91 4.09 6.47
CA TRP A 140 -4.32 5.12 5.60
C TRP A 140 -2.91 5.50 6.03
N ALA A 141 -2.72 5.81 7.31
CA ALA A 141 -1.41 6.19 7.85
C ALA A 141 -0.37 5.08 7.62
N ALA A 142 -0.73 3.82 7.90
CA ALA A 142 0.17 2.68 7.66
C ALA A 142 0.43 2.44 6.17
N GLY A 143 -0.56 2.66 5.31
CA GLY A 143 -0.43 2.57 3.86
C GLY A 143 0.48 3.68 3.29
N ALA A 144 0.37 4.89 3.81
CA ALA A 144 1.22 6.01 3.44
C ALA A 144 2.67 5.79 3.85
N GLU A 145 2.90 5.37 5.09
CA GLU A 145 4.24 5.03 5.54
C GLU A 145 4.84 3.87 4.73
N HIS A 146 4.03 2.87 4.37
CA HIS A 146 4.48 1.78 3.51
C HIS A 146 4.89 2.29 2.12
N LEU A 147 4.09 3.17 1.50
CA LEU A 147 4.41 3.75 0.20
C LEU A 147 5.67 4.62 0.26
N GLU A 148 5.84 5.43 1.30
CA GLU A 148 7.05 6.23 1.52
C GLU A 148 8.29 5.35 1.66
N ALA A 149 8.20 4.30 2.47
CA ALA A 149 9.29 3.36 2.66
C ALA A 149 9.66 2.64 1.36
N VAL A 150 8.66 2.24 0.56
CA VAL A 150 8.86 1.61 -0.76
C VAL A 150 9.47 2.61 -1.75
N THR A 151 9.00 3.87 -1.75
CA THR A 151 9.51 4.91 -2.65
C THR A 151 10.97 5.22 -2.34
N ALA A 152 11.33 5.39 -1.06
CA ALA A 152 12.71 5.62 -0.65
C ALA A 152 13.62 4.41 -1.01
N PHE A 153 13.12 3.20 -0.77
CA PHE A 153 13.79 1.97 -1.19
C PHE A 153 14.03 1.90 -2.70
N GLU A 154 13.02 2.24 -3.50
CA GLU A 154 13.14 2.27 -4.97
C GLU A 154 14.12 3.35 -5.43
N GLN A 155 14.15 4.51 -4.77
CA GLN A 155 15.08 5.59 -5.10
C GLN A 155 16.53 5.16 -4.89
N ASP A 156 16.86 4.56 -3.75
CA ASP A 156 18.20 4.01 -3.50
C ASP A 156 18.54 2.88 -4.49
N GLY A 157 17.57 2.00 -4.79
CA GLY A 157 17.75 0.95 -5.80
C GLY A 157 18.05 1.52 -7.19
N ARG A 158 17.36 2.60 -7.59
CA ARG A 158 17.65 3.31 -8.84
C ARG A 158 19.04 3.93 -8.84
N ALA A 159 19.48 4.49 -7.71
CA ALA A 159 20.83 5.06 -7.59
C ALA A 159 21.92 4.01 -7.81
N ILE A 160 21.79 2.83 -7.18
CA ILE A 160 22.74 1.70 -7.33
C ILE A 160 22.83 1.26 -8.80
N PHE A 161 21.67 1.10 -9.45
CA PHE A 161 21.62 0.48 -10.78
C PHE A 161 21.61 1.47 -11.94
N ALA A 162 21.69 2.78 -11.68
CA ALA A 162 21.66 3.80 -12.72
C ALA A 162 22.82 3.67 -13.72
N GLU A 163 23.98 3.21 -13.25
CA GLU A 163 25.21 3.16 -14.04
C GLU A 163 25.41 1.86 -14.83
N LEU A 164 24.60 0.83 -14.54
CA LEU A 164 24.67 -0.44 -15.26
C LEU A 164 24.42 -0.20 -16.76
N GLU A 165 25.36 -0.68 -17.58
CA GLU A 165 25.22 -0.61 -19.04
C GLU A 165 23.93 -1.29 -19.51
N ASP A 166 23.53 -2.37 -18.84
CA ASP A 166 22.28 -3.11 -19.08
C ASP A 166 21.01 -2.26 -18.87
N ASN A 167 21.11 -1.11 -18.17
CA ASN A 167 19.99 -0.21 -17.87
C ASN A 167 19.96 1.05 -18.74
N ARG A 168 20.96 1.26 -19.61
CA ARG A 168 21.00 2.41 -20.52
C ARG A 168 19.92 2.27 -21.60
N GLY A 169 19.09 3.29 -21.74
CA GLY A 169 18.01 3.31 -22.74
C GLY A 169 16.79 2.44 -22.41
N VAL A 170 16.77 1.79 -21.25
CA VAL A 170 15.59 1.10 -20.72
C VAL A 170 14.64 2.14 -20.12
N SER A 171 13.33 2.03 -20.38
CA SER A 171 12.34 2.93 -19.78
C SER A 171 12.30 2.74 -18.26
N ASP A 172 11.88 3.74 -17.49
CA ASP A 172 11.78 3.57 -16.02
C ASP A 172 10.78 2.47 -15.63
N TYR A 173 9.71 2.31 -16.41
CA TYR A 173 8.77 1.20 -16.28
C TYR A 173 9.47 -0.17 -16.44
N ASP A 174 10.31 -0.28 -17.47
CA ASP A 174 11.03 -1.51 -17.76
C ASP A 174 12.16 -1.74 -16.75
N LYS A 175 12.84 -0.70 -16.25
CA LYS A 175 13.86 -0.85 -15.20
C LYS A 175 13.29 -1.48 -13.93
N VAL A 176 12.09 -1.09 -13.52
CA VAL A 176 11.39 -1.68 -12.37
C VAL A 176 11.13 -3.17 -12.60
N ARG A 177 10.73 -3.57 -13.82
CA ARG A 177 10.48 -4.97 -14.18
C ARG A 177 11.73 -5.81 -14.40
N PHE A 178 12.75 -5.28 -15.07
CA PHE A 178 13.96 -6.00 -15.46
C PHE A 178 15.01 -6.06 -14.35
N ASN A 179 15.08 -5.06 -13.47
CA ASN A 179 15.94 -5.10 -12.28
C ASN A 179 15.21 -5.62 -11.04
N GLY A 180 13.88 -5.76 -11.11
CA GLY A 180 13.05 -6.55 -10.20
C GLY A 180 13.32 -6.31 -8.73
N VAL A 181 13.67 -5.08 -8.35
CA VAL A 181 14.01 -4.69 -6.98
C VAL A 181 12.75 -4.86 -6.15
N SER A 182 12.71 -5.93 -5.36
CA SER A 182 11.51 -6.34 -4.63
C SER A 182 11.85 -6.61 -3.18
N VAL A 183 11.00 -6.15 -2.27
CA VAL A 183 11.10 -6.53 -0.87
C VAL A 183 10.51 -7.92 -0.69
N ILE A 184 11.29 -8.85 -0.13
CA ILE A 184 10.82 -10.21 0.12
C ILE A 184 10.70 -10.45 1.64
N GLY A 185 9.47 -10.71 2.11
CA GLY A 185 9.23 -11.05 3.52
C GLY A 185 9.78 -12.42 3.94
N THR A 186 9.82 -13.38 3.01
CA THR A 186 10.38 -14.72 3.20
C THR A 186 11.06 -15.24 1.94
N ALA A 187 12.30 -15.70 2.06
CA ALA A 187 13.04 -16.32 0.97
C ALA A 187 13.63 -17.66 1.41
N ARG A 188 13.85 -18.57 0.46
CA ARG A 188 14.68 -19.76 0.69
C ARG A 188 16.12 -19.42 0.35
N VAL A 189 17.00 -19.51 1.34
CA VAL A 189 18.45 -19.35 1.18
C VAL A 189 19.09 -20.68 1.57
N ASP A 190 19.89 -21.26 0.67
CA ASP A 190 20.50 -22.59 0.85
C ASP A 190 19.47 -23.68 1.20
N GLY A 191 18.29 -23.62 0.58
CA GLY A 191 17.19 -24.57 0.80
C GLY A 191 16.39 -24.36 2.09
N GLN A 192 16.79 -23.44 2.98
CA GLN A 192 16.07 -23.15 4.22
C GLN A 192 15.17 -21.93 4.06
N LEU A 193 13.90 -22.04 4.45
CA LEU A 193 13.01 -20.89 4.55
C LEU A 193 13.50 -20.03 5.71
N ARG A 194 13.82 -18.78 5.42
CA ARG A 194 14.23 -17.83 6.43
C ARG A 194 13.34 -16.59 6.33
N ARG A 195 12.85 -16.10 7.47
CA ARG A 195 12.18 -14.79 7.59
C ARG A 195 13.25 -13.71 7.60
N ALA A 196 13.01 -12.62 6.87
CA ALA A 196 13.88 -11.44 6.71
C ALA A 196 14.96 -11.56 5.63
N TYR A 197 14.60 -11.38 4.35
CA TYR A 197 15.62 -11.19 3.31
C TYR A 197 15.14 -10.17 2.29
N GLY A 198 15.20 -8.91 2.71
CA GLY A 198 15.94 -7.99 1.87
C GLY A 198 15.30 -7.48 0.59
N THR A 199 16.12 -6.73 -0.13
CA THR A 199 15.95 -6.40 -1.54
C THR A 199 16.34 -7.61 -2.37
N ALA A 200 15.48 -8.12 -3.23
CA ALA A 200 15.93 -8.99 -4.29
C ALA A 200 16.09 -8.22 -5.58
N VAL A 201 17.22 -8.44 -6.24
CA VAL A 201 17.57 -7.86 -7.52
C VAL A 201 17.62 -9.02 -8.50
N GLY A 202 16.74 -8.98 -9.49
CA GLY A 202 16.63 -10.03 -10.50
C GLY A 202 17.17 -9.53 -11.83
N GLY A 203 17.66 -10.45 -12.64
CA GLY A 203 17.98 -10.16 -14.04
C GLY A 203 17.97 -11.43 -14.87
N SER A 204 17.77 -11.29 -16.16
CA SER A 204 17.97 -12.36 -17.15
C SER A 204 18.61 -11.76 -18.40
N ASN A 205 19.07 -12.62 -19.31
CA ASN A 205 19.35 -12.20 -20.67
C ASN A 205 18.06 -11.64 -21.33
N ALA A 206 18.21 -10.89 -22.42
CA ALA A 206 17.09 -10.29 -23.14
C ALA A 206 16.08 -11.33 -23.65
N ASP A 207 16.53 -12.55 -23.91
CA ASP A 207 15.70 -13.70 -24.30
C ASP A 207 15.10 -14.46 -23.10
N GLY A 208 15.28 -13.96 -21.88
CA GLY A 208 14.82 -14.60 -20.64
C GLY A 208 15.72 -15.74 -20.14
N SER A 209 16.79 -16.09 -20.85
CA SER A 209 17.71 -17.15 -20.44
C SER A 209 18.61 -16.71 -19.27
N ARG A 210 19.15 -17.70 -18.54
CA ARG A 210 20.15 -17.49 -17.47
C ARG A 210 19.67 -16.50 -16.40
N ALA A 211 18.41 -16.64 -16.00
CA ALA A 211 17.83 -15.82 -14.95
C ALA A 211 18.61 -16.02 -13.65
N PHE A 212 18.91 -14.92 -12.97
CA PHE A 212 19.52 -14.91 -11.65
C PHE A 212 18.71 -14.01 -10.71
N ARG A 213 18.92 -14.22 -9.42
CA ARG A 213 18.38 -13.37 -8.37
C ARG A 213 19.39 -13.26 -7.24
N LEU A 214 19.81 -12.03 -6.99
CA LEU A 214 20.60 -11.65 -5.83
C LEU A 214 19.64 -11.13 -4.76
N ALA A 215 19.98 -11.30 -3.49
CA ALA A 215 19.26 -10.76 -2.35
C ALA A 215 20.24 -10.02 -1.45
N VAL A 216 19.90 -8.79 -1.07
CA VAL A 216 20.60 -7.99 -0.08
C VAL A 216 19.87 -8.15 1.24
N ASP A 217 20.44 -8.85 2.22
CA ASP A 217 19.79 -9.01 3.52
C ASP A 217 19.75 -7.68 4.31
N THR A 218 19.03 -7.65 5.44
CA THR A 218 18.87 -6.44 6.26
C THR A 218 20.18 -5.92 6.88
N GLN A 219 21.28 -6.67 6.76
CA GLN A 219 22.62 -6.25 7.17
C GLN A 219 23.43 -5.69 5.99
N GLY A 220 22.81 -5.55 4.80
CA GLY A 220 23.48 -5.12 3.58
C GLY A 220 24.28 -6.22 2.89
N LYS A 221 24.19 -7.48 3.34
CA LYS A 221 24.97 -8.57 2.75
C LYS A 221 24.27 -9.13 1.52
N VAL A 222 24.97 -9.13 0.39
CA VAL A 222 24.51 -9.73 -0.86
C VAL A 222 24.61 -11.26 -0.81
N ARG A 223 23.59 -11.95 -1.32
CA ARG A 223 23.48 -13.41 -1.42
C ARG A 223 22.86 -13.80 -2.76
N THR A 224 23.41 -14.80 -3.42
CA THR A 224 22.76 -15.40 -4.59
C THR A 224 21.62 -16.32 -4.14
N LEU A 225 20.38 -16.04 -4.56
CA LEU A 225 19.24 -16.94 -4.34
C LEU A 225 19.21 -18.06 -5.38
N TYR A 226 19.41 -17.69 -6.64
CA TYR A 226 19.64 -18.60 -7.75
C TYR A 226 20.38 -17.85 -8.86
N GLY A 227 21.08 -18.58 -9.72
CA GLY A 227 21.90 -18.05 -10.79
C GLY A 227 22.91 -19.08 -11.24
N ASP A 228 23.59 -18.81 -12.34
CA ASP A 228 24.59 -19.69 -12.94
C ASP A 228 25.96 -19.00 -13.08
N ASP A 229 26.17 -17.95 -12.28
CA ASP A 229 27.36 -17.10 -12.31
C ASP A 229 27.66 -16.53 -13.70
N SER A 230 26.61 -16.25 -14.48
CA SER A 230 26.74 -15.55 -15.77
C SER A 230 27.47 -14.21 -15.62
N GLN A 231 28.08 -13.74 -16.71
CA GLN A 231 28.72 -12.42 -16.76
C GLN A 231 27.76 -11.30 -16.32
N LYS A 232 26.46 -11.42 -16.62
CA LYS A 232 25.45 -10.45 -16.19
C LYS A 232 25.25 -10.48 -14.68
N GLN A 233 25.12 -11.67 -14.07
CA GLN A 233 25.05 -11.80 -12.62
C GLN A 233 26.29 -11.19 -11.94
N GLN A 234 27.50 -11.47 -12.47
CA GLN A 234 28.75 -10.92 -11.94
C GLN A 234 28.80 -9.39 -12.00
N ARG A 235 28.31 -8.77 -13.08
CA ARG A 235 28.19 -7.30 -13.16
C ARG A 235 27.25 -6.73 -12.10
N TYR A 236 26.09 -7.35 -11.89
CA TYR A 236 25.15 -6.90 -10.86
C TYR A 236 25.72 -7.06 -9.45
N GLN A 237 26.44 -8.16 -9.20
CA GLN A 237 27.15 -8.37 -7.94
C GLN A 237 28.22 -7.30 -7.73
N GLN A 238 29.04 -7.03 -8.75
CA GLN A 238 30.09 -6.01 -8.69
C GLN A 238 29.50 -4.62 -8.40
N VAL A 239 28.40 -4.24 -9.04
CA VAL A 239 27.72 -2.96 -8.76
C VAL A 239 27.24 -2.89 -7.31
N LEU A 240 26.67 -3.96 -6.76
CA LEU A 240 26.30 -3.98 -5.35
C LEU A 240 27.53 -3.84 -4.43
N ASP A 241 28.65 -4.45 -4.77
CA ASP A 241 29.90 -4.37 -4.00
C ASP A 241 30.55 -2.98 -4.10
N ASP A 242 30.40 -2.28 -5.23
CA ASP A 242 30.92 -0.93 -5.49
C ASP A 242 30.09 0.18 -4.82
N HIS A 243 28.85 -0.13 -4.41
CA HIS A 243 27.91 0.82 -3.79
C HIS A 243 27.50 0.41 -2.34
N PRO A 244 28.46 0.20 -1.42
CA PRO A 244 28.17 -0.35 -0.09
C PRO A 244 27.31 0.59 0.77
N GLU A 245 27.40 1.90 0.59
CA GLU A 245 26.61 2.88 1.35
C GLU A 245 25.15 2.90 0.89
N GLU A 246 24.90 2.92 -0.42
CA GLU A 246 23.55 2.81 -0.99
C GLU A 246 22.91 1.47 -0.60
N VAL A 247 23.68 0.37 -0.66
CA VAL A 247 23.21 -0.97 -0.25
C VAL A 247 22.82 -0.98 1.22
N ALA A 248 23.61 -0.32 2.10
CA ALA A 248 23.27 -0.19 3.50
C ALA A 248 22.00 0.66 3.74
N ARG A 249 21.84 1.79 3.01
CA ARG A 249 20.62 2.61 3.07
C ARG A 249 19.39 1.82 2.61
N MET A 250 19.49 1.17 1.45
CA MET A 250 18.44 0.31 0.90
C MET A 250 18.06 -0.80 1.87
N ALA A 251 19.03 -1.48 2.50
CA ALA A 251 18.78 -2.49 3.53
C ALA A 251 18.09 -1.90 4.78
N GLY A 252 18.41 -0.66 5.16
CA GLY A 252 17.70 0.08 6.20
C GLY A 252 16.22 0.33 5.87
N HIS A 253 15.93 0.65 4.60
CA HIS A 253 14.55 0.82 4.12
C HIS A 253 13.75 -0.48 4.13
N VAL A 254 14.35 -1.64 3.86
CA VAL A 254 13.67 -2.94 3.89
C VAL A 254 12.94 -3.17 5.21
N THR A 255 13.59 -2.90 6.34
CA THR A 255 12.97 -3.07 7.66
C THR A 255 11.73 -2.19 7.78
N ARG A 256 11.82 -0.92 7.38
CA ARG A 256 10.69 0.01 7.39
C ARG A 256 9.55 -0.45 6.48
N VAL A 257 9.85 -0.92 5.26
CA VAL A 257 8.86 -1.46 4.32
C VAL A 257 8.12 -2.65 4.95
N LEU A 258 8.86 -3.62 5.50
CA LEU A 258 8.26 -4.81 6.11
C LEU A 258 7.41 -4.48 7.34
N GLU A 259 7.87 -3.57 8.19
CA GLU A 259 7.13 -3.14 9.38
C GLU A 259 5.88 -2.33 9.04
N ALA A 260 5.97 -1.42 8.06
CA ALA A 260 4.83 -0.64 7.57
C ALA A 260 3.82 -1.55 6.86
N SER A 261 4.28 -2.48 6.02
CA SER A 261 3.41 -3.49 5.37
C SER A 261 2.69 -4.36 6.40
N ARG A 262 3.40 -4.81 7.45
CA ARG A 262 2.81 -5.59 8.54
C ARG A 262 1.75 -4.79 9.28
N ARG A 263 2.06 -3.55 9.68
CA ARG A 263 1.08 -2.67 10.36
C ARG A 263 -0.14 -2.40 9.49
N HIS A 264 0.05 -2.19 8.20
CA HIS A 264 -1.04 -2.01 7.24
C HIS A 264 -1.94 -3.25 7.20
N GLN A 265 -1.36 -4.46 7.09
CA GLN A 265 -2.11 -5.71 7.13
C GLN A 265 -2.83 -5.95 8.47
N GLU A 266 -2.15 -5.68 9.59
CA GLU A 266 -2.73 -5.80 10.94
C GLU A 266 -3.92 -4.85 11.12
N ALA A 267 -3.82 -3.60 10.64
CA ALA A 267 -4.90 -2.62 10.69
C ALA A 267 -6.10 -3.03 9.81
N GLN A 268 -5.85 -3.52 8.59
CA GLN A 268 -6.89 -4.03 7.71
C GLN A 268 -7.60 -5.25 8.32
N GLU A 269 -6.85 -6.16 8.91
CA GLU A 269 -7.39 -7.35 9.57
C GLU A 269 -8.20 -6.99 10.82
N ALA A 270 -7.73 -6.03 11.62
CA ALA A 270 -8.47 -5.53 12.79
C ALA A 270 -9.83 -4.94 12.39
N LEU A 271 -9.85 -4.11 11.34
CA LEU A 271 -11.09 -3.55 10.81
C LEU A 271 -12.01 -4.65 10.26
N ARG A 272 -11.47 -5.61 9.51
CA ARG A 272 -12.22 -6.77 9.01
C ARG A 272 -12.87 -7.58 10.12
N GLN A 273 -12.16 -7.81 11.23
CA GLN A 273 -12.71 -8.52 12.38
C GLN A 273 -13.84 -7.75 13.06
N GLN A 274 -13.80 -6.42 13.03
CA GLN A 274 -14.82 -5.56 13.65
C GLN A 274 -16.05 -5.36 12.77
N THR A 275 -15.87 -5.09 11.48
CA THR A 275 -16.98 -4.69 10.58
C THR A 275 -17.38 -5.80 9.60
N GLY A 276 -16.53 -6.80 9.40
CA GLY A 276 -16.69 -7.79 8.33
C GLY A 276 -16.29 -7.27 6.94
N GLU A 277 -15.89 -6.00 6.83
CA GLU A 277 -15.48 -5.38 5.56
C GLU A 277 -14.08 -5.85 5.16
N TYR A 278 -13.86 -6.08 3.86
CA TYR A 278 -12.55 -6.44 3.32
C TYR A 278 -11.95 -5.27 2.55
N TYR A 279 -10.72 -4.89 2.89
CA TYR A 279 -9.94 -3.94 2.11
C TYR A 279 -9.05 -4.72 1.14
N GLY A 280 -9.34 -4.59 -0.17
CA GLY A 280 -8.59 -5.18 -1.28
C GLY A 280 -8.42 -4.19 -2.40
#